data_AF-A0A133NCQ9-F1
#
_entry.id   AF-A0A133NCQ9-F1
#
_cell.length_a   1.000
_cell.length_b   1.000
_cell.length_c   1.000
_cell.angle_alpha   90.00
_cell.angle_beta   90.00
_cell.angle_gamma   90.00
#
_symmetry.space_group_name_H-M   'P 1'
#
loop_
_entity.id
_entity.type
_entity.pdbx_description
1 polymer ?
#
loop_
_entity_poly.entity_id
_entity_poly.type
_entity_poly.pdbx_seq_one_letter_code
_entity_poly.pdbx_strand_id
1 'polypeptide(L)' 'MRYLIKFTKDADIKFVSHLDLMRTIQRIVRRAELPVEYSKGFNPHMALAIAQPLSVGVYSEGDYLDLNLTEDMNEE' A
#
# COMPACT_ATOMS: atom_id res chain seq x y z
N MET A 1 1.70 -4.39 14.35
CA MET A 1 3.06 -4.63 13.84
C MET A 1 3.24 -3.87 12.53
N ARG A 2 4.39 -3.24 12.29
CA ARG A 2 4.63 -2.43 11.07
C ARG A 2 5.52 -3.19 10.10
N TYR A 3 5.06 -3.36 8.88
CA TYR A 3 5.77 -3.98 7.78
C TYR A 3 6.18 -2.93 6.75
N LEU A 4 7.43 -2.98 6.31
CA LEU A 4 7.94 -2.17 5.20
C LEU A 4 8.01 -3.04 3.95
N ILE A 5 7.16 -2.73 2.97
CA ILE A 5 7.02 -3.53 1.75
C ILE A 5 7.62 -2.75 0.59
N LYS A 6 8.58 -3.38 -0.09
CA LYS A 6 9.13 -2.87 -1.35
C LYS A 6 8.24 -3.32 -2.50
N PHE A 7 7.89 -2.41 -3.40
CA PHE A 7 7.15 -2.71 -4.61
C PHE A 7 7.75 -1.97 -5.81
N THR A 8 7.37 -2.44 -6.99
CA THR A 8 7.82 -1.91 -8.27
C THR A 8 6.61 -1.37 -9.02
N LYS A 9 6.73 -0.13 -9.49
CA LYS A 9 5.80 0.46 -10.45
C LYS A 9 6.49 0.43 -11.81
N ASP A 10 6.09 -0.50 -12.67
CA ASP A 10 6.70 -0.71 -13.99
C ASP A 10 6.22 0.31 -15.04
N ALA A 11 6.90 0.38 -16.18
CA ALA A 11 6.64 1.30 -17.28
C ALA A 11 5.22 1.16 -17.85
N ASP A 12 4.64 -0.03 -17.83
CA ASP A 12 3.28 -0.30 -18.34
C ASP A 12 2.19 0.40 -17.54
N ILE A 13 2.44 0.68 -16.26
CA ILE A 13 1.50 1.33 -15.34
C ILE A 13 1.94 2.75 -14.94
N LYS A 14 2.93 3.33 -15.64
CA LYS A 14 3.50 4.65 -15.31
C LYS A 14 2.48 5.79 -15.28
N PHE A 15 1.39 5.67 -16.04
CA PHE A 15 0.32 6.67 -16.11
C PHE A 15 -0.75 6.53 -15.03
N VAL A 16 -0.69 5.48 -14.20
CA VAL A 16 -1.58 5.34 -13.03
C VAL A 16 -1.25 6.44 -12.03
N SER A 17 -2.28 7.17 -11.61
CA SER A 17 -2.17 8.25 -10.64
C SER A 17 -1.82 7.71 -9.25
N HIS A 18 -1.25 8.55 -8.38
CA HIS A 18 -0.96 8.17 -7.00
C HIS A 18 -2.22 7.69 -6.25
N LEU A 19 -3.36 8.36 -6.42
CA LEU A 19 -4.60 7.99 -5.73
C LEU A 19 -5.14 6.64 -6.22
N ASP A 20 -5.06 6.36 -7.52
CA ASP A 20 -5.50 5.08 -8.07
C ASP A 20 -4.59 3.94 -7.63
N LEU A 21 -3.27 4.20 -7.55
CA LEU A 21 -2.32 3.25 -6.98
C LEU A 21 -2.65 2.96 -5.51
N MET A 22 -2.85 3.99 -4.68
CA MET A 22 -3.26 3.83 -3.28
C MET A 22 -4.54 3.01 -3.13
N ARG A 23 -5.58 3.32 -3.92
CA ARG A 23 -6.85 2.57 -3.93
C ARG A 23 -6.66 1.12 -4.35
N THR A 24 -5.78 0.88 -5.32
CA THR A 24 -5.47 -0.47 -5.82
C THR A 24 -4.76 -1.28 -4.76
N ILE A 25 -3.73 -0.72 -4.10
CA ILE A 25 -3.03 -1.38 -2.99
C ILE A 25 -4.01 -1.71 -1.86
N GLN A 26 -4.83 -0.74 -1.43
CA GLN A 26 -5.86 -1.01 -0.41
C GLN A 26 -6.84 -2.11 -0.83
N ARG A 27 -7.20 -2.19 -2.11
CA ARG A 27 -8.06 -3.26 -2.63
C ARG A 27 -7.34 -4.61 -2.60
N ILE A 28 -6.05 -4.67 -2.97
CA ILE A 28 -5.24 -5.90 -2.92
C ILE A 28 -5.17 -6.41 -1.48
N VAL A 29 -4.81 -5.53 -0.55
CA VAL A 29 -4.72 -5.85 0.88
C VAL A 29 -6.05 -6.38 1.44
N ARG A 30 -7.18 -5.73 1.11
CA ARG A 30 -8.51 -6.23 1.49
C ARG A 30 -8.84 -7.59 0.87
N ARG A 31 -8.47 -7.81 -0.41
CA ARG A 31 -8.71 -9.09 -1.09
C ARG A 31 -7.82 -10.22 -0.61
N ALA A 32 -6.66 -9.90 -0.03
CA ALA A 32 -5.76 -10.84 0.60
C ALA A 32 -6.18 -11.18 2.04
N GLU A 33 -7.29 -10.61 2.54
CA GLU A 33 -7.83 -10.86 3.88
C GLU A 33 -6.82 -10.60 5.00
N LEU A 34 -5.89 -9.65 4.77
CA LEU A 34 -4.86 -9.30 5.75
C LEU A 34 -5.47 -8.56 6.95
N PRO A 35 -5.03 -8.86 8.18
CA PRO A 35 -5.53 -8.25 9.41
C PRO A 35 -4.93 -6.84 9.59
N VAL A 36 -5.33 -5.90 8.74
CA VAL A 36 -4.80 -4.54 8.74
C VAL A 36 -5.41 -3.63 9.80
N GLU A 37 -4.57 -2.77 10.37
CA GLU A 37 -5.00 -1.74 11.30
C GLU A 37 -5.76 -0.62 10.55
N TYR A 38 -6.77 -0.07 11.20
CA TYR A 38 -7.53 1.09 10.72
C TYR A 38 -7.44 2.25 11.71
N SER A 39 -7.56 3.48 11.21
CA SER A 39 -7.62 4.67 12.04
C SER A 39 -8.85 4.66 12.96
N LYS A 40 -8.71 5.23 14.15
CA LYS A 40 -9.77 5.26 15.20
C LYS A 40 -10.73 6.46 15.08
N GLY A 41 -10.79 7.11 13.92
CA GLY A 41 -11.61 8.30 13.67
C GLY A 41 -13.03 7.98 13.17
N PHE A 42 -13.83 9.02 12.93
CA PHE A 42 -15.19 8.88 12.39
C PHE A 42 -15.25 8.27 10.98
N ASN A 43 -14.17 8.38 10.20
CA ASN A 43 -13.99 7.71 8.92
C ASN A 43 -12.73 6.84 8.99
N PRO A 44 -12.86 5.53 9.30
CA PRO A 44 -11.72 4.63 9.41
C PRO A 44 -11.01 4.51 8.06
N HIS A 45 -9.72 4.79 8.06
CA HIS A 45 -8.84 4.60 6.92
C HIS A 45 -7.80 3.53 7.26
N MET A 46 -7.49 2.66 6.30
CA MET A 46 -6.45 1.66 6.44
C MET A 46 -5.12 2.35 6.80
N ALA A 47 -4.44 1.84 7.82
CA ALA A 47 -3.14 2.33 8.27
C ALA A 47 -2.04 1.90 7.28
N LEU A 48 -2.00 2.61 6.15
CA LEU A 48 -1.10 2.39 5.03
C LEU A 48 -0.52 3.72 4.57
N ALA A 49 0.79 3.78 4.36
CA ALA A 49 1.47 4.97 3.86
C ALA A 49 2.48 4.60 2.77
N ILE A 50 2.51 5.35 1.67
CA ILE A 50 3.60 5.25 0.68
C ILE A 50 4.69 6.25 1.06
N ALA A 51 5.95 5.83 1.00
CA ALA A 51 7.09 6.66 1.37
C ALA A 51 7.23 7.90 0.48
N GLN A 52 7.10 7.72 -0.84
CA GLN A 52 7.17 8.83 -1.80
C GLN A 52 6.17 8.62 -2.96
N PRO A 53 5.29 9.60 -3.23
CA PRO A 53 4.44 9.56 -4.40
C PRO A 53 5.27 9.84 -5.67
N LEU A 54 5.07 9.03 -6.71
CA LEU A 54 5.66 9.26 -8.03
C LEU A 54 4.77 10.17 -8.88
N SER A 55 5.41 11.05 -9.66
CA SER A 55 4.72 11.84 -10.68
C SER A 55 4.14 10.94 -11.77
N VAL A 56 3.07 11.41 -12.41
CA VAL A 56 2.45 10.71 -13.54
C VAL A 56 3.48 10.57 -14.67
N GLY A 57 3.57 9.38 -15.26
CA GLY A 57 4.54 9.06 -16.31
C GLY A 57 5.89 8.56 -15.79
N VAL A 58 6.11 8.56 -14.47
CA VAL A 58 7.32 8.01 -13.83
C VAL A 58 7.06 6.59 -13.32
N TYR A 59 8.09 5.74 -13.45
CA TYR A 59 8.15 4.36 -13.00
C TYR A 59 9.39 4.16 -12.12
N SER A 60 9.39 3.13 -11.25
CA SER A 60 10.42 2.89 -10.23
C SER A 60 10.41 1.42 -9.80
N GLU A 61 11.59 0.87 -9.53
CA GLU A 61 11.77 -0.50 -9.04
C GLU A 61 11.93 -0.58 -7.52
N GLY A 62 11.92 0.56 -6.83
CA GLY A 62 12.31 0.66 -5.42
C GLY A 62 11.40 1.54 -4.59
N ASP A 63 10.10 1.50 -4.84
CA ASP A 63 9.14 2.21 -4.01
C ASP A 63 8.84 1.41 -2.74
N TYR A 64 8.59 2.12 -1.64
CA TYR A 64 8.30 1.52 -0.36
C TYR A 64 6.94 1.99 0.15
N LEU A 65 6.24 1.07 0.80
CA LEU A 65 5.04 1.37 1.58
C LEU A 65 5.12 0.73 2.96
N ASP A 66 4.53 1.41 3.93
CA ASP A 66 4.29 0.91 5.26
C ASP A 66 2.89 0.34 5.38
N LEU A 67 2.77 -0.81 6.01
CA LEU A 67 1.51 -1.45 6.35
C LEU A 67 1.50 -1.87 7.82
N ASN A 68 0.49 -1.43 8.57
CA ASN A 68 0.30 -1.89 9.93
C ASN A 68 -0.69 -3.05 9.99
N LEU A 69 -0.28 -4.17 10.58
CA LEU A 69 -1.14 -5.30 10.91
C LEU A 69 -1.52 -5.29 12.40
N THR A 70 -2.73 -5.76 12.71
CA THR A 70 -3.23 -5.87 14.09
C THR A 70 -2.65 -7.07 14.83
N GLU A 71 -2.27 -8.12 14.10
CA GLU A 71 -1.68 -9.34 14.62
C GLU A 71 -0.50 -9.79 13.75
N ASP A 72 0.29 -10.72 14.27
CA ASP A 72 1.41 -11.32 13.55
C ASP A 72 0.90 -12.43 12.61
N MET A 73 1.53 -12.58 11.46
CA MET A 73 1.15 -13.59 10.47
C MET A 73 2.30 -14.56 10.25
N ASN A 74 2.04 -15.86 10.39
CA ASN A 74 3.02 -16.89 10.09
C ASN A 74 3.15 -17.05 8.55
N GLU A 75 4.38 -17.25 8.07
CA GLU A 75 4.72 -17.38 6.64
C GLU A 75 4.46 -18.78 6.03
N GLU A 76 3.57 -19.60 6.60
CA GLU A 76 3.37 -21.01 6.17
C GLU A 76 3.05 -21.19 4.68
#